data_AF-A0A7Z1QKM6-F1
#
_entry.id   AF-A0A7Z1QKM6-F1
#
_cell.length_a   1.000
_cell.length_b   1.000
_cell.length_c   1.000
_cell.angle_alpha   90.00
_cell.angle_beta   90.00
_cell.angle_gamma   90.00
#
_symmetry.space_group_name_H-M   'P 1'
#
loop_
_entity.id
_entity.type
_entity.pdbx_description
1 polymer ?
#
loop_
_entity_poly.entity_id
_entity_poly.type
_entity_poly.pdbx_seq_one_letter_code
_entity_poly.pdbx_strand_id
1 'polypeptide(L)' 'MGKQPYSPNEFFQLLLIRNWQQWEKEKAALGTCQHCGKSKAGGGCGGEFQKETYKCWLAQDANALNL' A
#
# COMPACT_ATOMS: atom_id res chain seq x y z
N MET A 1 -22.14 -31.54 11.76
CA MET A 1 -22.85 -30.27 11.47
C MET A 1 -21.94 -29.41 10.62
N GLY A 2 -22.32 -29.14 9.37
CA GLY A 2 -21.57 -28.23 8.49
C GLY A 2 -21.82 -26.78 8.88
N LYS A 3 -20.85 -25.88 8.64
CA LYS A 3 -21.09 -24.45 8.80
C LYS A 3 -22.18 -24.01 7.82
N GLN A 4 -23.12 -23.21 8.29
CA GLN A 4 -24.06 -22.56 7.38
C GLN A 4 -23.31 -21.59 6.47
N PRO A 5 -23.70 -21.49 5.18
CA PRO A 5 -23.15 -20.49 4.29
C PRO A 5 -23.45 -19.09 4.84
N TYR A 6 -22.52 -18.17 4.64
CA TYR A 6 -22.73 -16.77 5.02
C TYR A 6 -23.94 -16.20 4.28
N SER A 7 -24.72 -15.38 4.98
CA SER A 7 -25.64 -14.47 4.29
C SER A 7 -24.85 -13.49 3.41
N PRO A 8 -25.47 -12.89 2.38
CA PRO A 8 -24.79 -11.91 1.52
C PRO A 8 -24.12 -10.78 2.31
N ASN A 9 -24.77 -10.26 3.36
CA ASN A 9 -24.21 -9.17 4.17
C ASN A 9 -22.98 -9.62 4.96
N GLU A 10 -23.03 -10.79 5.60
CA GLU A 10 -21.88 -11.35 6.31
C GLU A 10 -20.71 -11.60 5.35
N PHE A 11 -21.01 -12.09 4.14
CA PHE A 11 -19.99 -12.29 3.12
C PHE A 11 -19.30 -10.97 2.74
N PHE A 12 -20.06 -9.91 2.45
CA PHE A 12 -19.47 -8.60 2.12
C PHE A 12 -18.67 -8.00 3.28
N GLN A 13 -19.18 -8.10 4.52
CA GLN A 13 -18.45 -7.64 5.70
C GLN A 13 -17.12 -8.38 5.85
N LEU A 14 -17.12 -9.70 5.69
CA LEU A 14 -15.90 -10.50 5.75
C LEU A 14 -14.91 -10.15 4.65
N LEU A 15 -15.38 -9.90 3.42
CA LEU A 15 -14.52 -9.43 2.34
C LEU A 15 -13.84 -8.11 2.69
N LEU A 16 -14.60 -7.14 3.22
CA LEU A 16 -14.04 -5.84 3.62
C LEU A 16 -13.00 -5.98 4.73
N ILE A 17 -13.31 -6.76 5.77
CA ILE A 17 -12.40 -7.00 6.89
C ILE A 17 -11.11 -7.69 6.40
N ARG A 18 -11.22 -8.72 5.56
CA ARG A 18 -10.05 -9.45 5.05
C ARG A 18 -9.20 -8.59 4.14
N ASN A 19 -9.81 -7.81 3.25
CA ASN A 19 -9.07 -6.89 2.40
C ASN A 19 -8.35 -5.83 3.24
N TRP A 20 -9.00 -5.28 4.28
CA TRP A 20 -8.35 -4.32 5.18
C TRP A 20 -7.15 -4.93 5.90
N GLN A 21 -7.29 -6.13 6.47
CA GLN A 21 -6.19 -6.83 7.15
C GLN A 21 -5.03 -7.13 6.22
N GLN A 22 -5.32 -7.48 4.96
CA GLN A 22 -4.29 -7.72 3.95
C GLN A 22 -3.55 -6.42 3.62
N TRP A 23 -4.30 -5.34 3.38
CA TRP A 23 -3.76 -4.01 3.15
C TRP A 23 -2.84 -3.55 4.28
N GLU A 24 -3.23 -3.72 5.55
CA GLU A 24 -2.37 -3.34 6.69
C GLU A 24 -1.03 -4.08 6.70
N LYS A 25 -1.01 -5.37 6.33
CA LYS A 25 0.23 -6.15 6.24
C LYS A 25 1.12 -5.68 5.11
N GLU A 26 0.55 -5.46 3.93
CA GLU A 26 1.28 -4.94 2.76
C GLU A 26 1.84 -3.56 3.04
N LYS A 27 1.02 -2.69 3.64
CA LYS A 27 1.40 -1.35 4.08
C LYS A 27 2.60 -1.36 5.03
N ALA A 28 2.61 -2.28 5.99
CA ALA A 28 3.74 -2.44 6.92
C ALA A 28 5.00 -2.98 6.23
N ALA A 29 4.85 -3.85 5.23
CA ALA A 29 5.97 -4.44 4.48
C ALA A 29 6.68 -3.44 3.54
N LEU A 30 6.01 -2.36 3.12
CA LEU A 30 6.59 -1.34 2.23
C LEU A 30 7.78 -0.58 2.87
N GLY A 31 7.85 -0.50 4.20
CA GLY A 31 8.96 0.15 4.90
C GLY A 31 9.07 1.66 4.64
N THR A 32 10.31 2.17 4.68
CA THR A 32 10.63 3.60 4.51
C THR A 32 11.39 3.88 3.22
N CYS A 33 11.30 5.11 2.73
CA CYS A 33 12.10 5.59 1.61
C CYS A 33 13.57 5.72 2.05
N GLN A 34 14.49 5.10 1.32
CA GLN A 34 15.93 5.18 1.62
C GLN A 34 16.50 6.61 1.48
N HIS A 35 15.83 7.47 0.70
CA HIS A 35 16.30 8.83 0.46
C HIS A 35 15.83 9.83 1.53
N CYS A 36 14.55 9.82 1.90
CA CYS A 36 13.97 10.82 2.82
C CYS A 36 13.52 10.25 4.18
N GLY A 37 13.62 8.93 4.39
CA GLY A 37 13.20 8.26 5.63
C GLY A 37 11.68 8.21 5.87
N LYS A 38 10.86 8.91 5.07
CA LYS A 38 9.39 8.90 5.19
C LYS A 38 8.85 7.50 4.86
N SER A 39 7.73 7.13 5.50
CA SER A 39 7.03 5.86 5.22
C SER A 39 6.57 5.81 3.77
N LYS A 40 6.91 4.74 3.04
CA LYS A 40 6.46 4.56 1.65
C LYS A 40 4.94 4.45 1.54
N ALA A 41 4.31 3.88 2.57
CA ALA A 41 2.86 3.80 2.69
C ALA A 41 2.15 5.16 2.79
N GLY A 42 2.87 6.23 3.16
CA GLY A 42 2.38 7.60 3.16
C GLY A 42 2.46 8.29 1.80
N GLY A 43 2.96 7.60 0.77
CA GLY A 43 3.24 8.14 -0.56
C GLY A 43 4.73 8.33 -0.83
N GLY A 44 5.05 8.90 -2.00
CA GLY A 44 6.42 9.32 -2.34
C GLY A 44 6.95 10.40 -1.39
N CYS A 45 8.10 11.00 -1.68
CA CYS A 45 8.71 12.03 -0.83
C CYS A 45 7.86 13.30 -0.59
N GLY A 46 6.63 13.37 -1.09
CA GLY A 46 5.70 14.50 -0.90
C GLY A 46 5.77 15.54 -2.02
N GLY A 47 6.28 15.16 -3.20
CA GLY A 47 6.35 16.09 -4.34
C GLY A 47 7.29 17.26 -4.12
N GLU A 48 8.21 17.19 -3.15
CA GLU A 48 9.34 18.12 -3.01
C GLU A 48 10.19 18.01 -4.28
N PHE A 49 9.80 18.76 -5.31
CA PHE A 49 10.45 18.90 -6.61
C PHE A 49 11.77 19.67 -6.44
N GLN A 50 12.64 19.14 -5.59
CA GLN A 50 14.04 19.47 -5.54
C GLN A 50 14.73 18.47 -6.45
N LYS A 51 15.76 18.87 -7.21
CA LYS A 51 16.48 18.02 -8.20
C LYS A 51 16.91 16.63 -7.69
N GLU A 52 16.83 16.37 -6.40
CA GLU A 52 17.04 15.08 -5.72
C GLU A 52 15.83 14.13 -5.77
N THR A 53 14.65 14.54 -6.28
CA THR A 53 13.43 13.71 -6.30
C THR A 53 13.55 12.44 -7.14
N TYR A 54 14.51 12.35 -8.06
CA TYR A 54 14.81 11.12 -8.80
C TYR A 54 15.30 9.97 -7.90
N LYS A 55 15.70 10.26 -6.66
CA LYS A 55 16.06 9.25 -5.66
C LYS A 55 14.87 8.79 -4.81
N CYS A 56 13.69 9.37 -5.01
CA CYS A 56 12.46 8.91 -4.39
C CYS A 56 12.08 7.54 -4.96
N TRP A 57 11.74 6.59 -4.08
CA TRP A 57 11.26 5.27 -4.48
C TRP A 57 10.09 5.37 -5.48
N LEU A 58 9.14 6.28 -5.27
CA LEU A 58 7.96 6.42 -6.13
C LEU A 58 8.36 6.87 -7.55
N ALA A 59 9.34 7.78 -7.66
CA ALA A 59 9.82 8.23 -8.97
C ALA A 59 10.65 7.14 -9.66
N GLN A 60 11.46 6.39 -8.91
CA GLN A 60 12.26 5.28 -9.44
C GLN A 60 11.37 4.14 -9.93
N ASP A 61 10.38 3.74 -9.13
CA ASP A 61 9.46 2.65 -9.46
C ASP A 61 8.54 3.06 -10.62
N ALA A 62 8.03 4.30 -10.64
CA ALA A 62 7.24 4.80 -11.76
C ALA A 62 8.04 4.84 -13.08
N ASN A 63 9.29 5.33 -13.04
CA ASN A 63 10.19 5.30 -14.19
C ASN A 63 10.48 3.86 -14.64
N ALA A 64 10.67 2.91 -13.71
CA ALA A 64 10.91 1.51 -14.04
C ALA A 64 9.69 0.83 -14.69
N LEU A 65 8.48 1.26 -14.33
CA LEU A 65 7.23 0.78 -14.90
C LEU A 65 6.85 1.46 -16.23
N ASN A 66 7.64 2.42 -16.71
CA ASN A 66 7.34 3.20 -17.93
C ASN A 66 5.93 3.85 -17.90
N LEU A 67 5.48 4.26 -16.71
CA LEU A 67 4.21 4.94 -16.50
C LEU A 67 4.30 6.44 -16.81
#